data_AF-A0A9Q0AKF4-F1
#
_entry.id   AF-A0A9Q0AKF4-F1
#
_cell.length_a   1.000
_cell.length_b   1.000
_cell.length_c   1.000
_cell.angle_alpha   90.00
_cell.angle_beta   90.00
_cell.angle_gamma   90.00
#
_symmetry.space_group_name_H-M   'P 1'
#
loop_
_entity.id
_entity.type
_entity.pdbx_description
1 polymer ?
#
loop_
_entity_poly.entity_id
_entity_poly.type
_entity_poly.pdbx_seq_one_letter_code
_entity_poly.pdbx_strand_id
1 'polypeptide(L)'
;MHVEKFPLSPPSLEELAEALAGPLTENYECATVEVVQCPDLRRAPFHLATEGLSGMERVADVGGQPNLFPSPQLDKIWSIPRIAEAMEMGPERGSLIGAGAGPFHVIGQNCELAPNLSWAGGFDHVDNQTRVAKIDLDDGAVHVDMSPSTECALMINLYGSLGIPGPVLKITARKRTGSEKSFTECIQKGLCASYGTSRTVSLGGAFVVKSG
;
A
#
# COMPACT_ATOMS: atom_id res chain seq x y z
N MET A 1 -16.32 13.46 5.17
CA MET A 1 -15.87 12.05 5.10
C MET A 1 -16.43 11.34 6.32
N HIS A 2 -17.18 10.24 6.13
CA HIS A 2 -17.58 9.38 7.24
C HIS A 2 -16.44 8.42 7.55
N VAL A 3 -16.08 8.26 8.82
CA VAL A 3 -14.91 7.46 9.24
C VAL A 3 -15.37 6.47 10.30
N GLU A 4 -15.12 5.19 10.04
CA GLU A 4 -15.24 4.12 11.03
C GLU A 4 -13.83 3.67 11.42
N LYS A 5 -13.60 3.47 12.72
CA LYS A 5 -12.30 3.07 13.25
C LYS A 5 -12.39 1.65 13.78
N PHE A 6 -11.45 0.82 13.37
CA PHE A 6 -11.32 -0.54 13.84
C PHE A 6 -9.96 -0.73 14.53
N PRO A 7 -9.90 -0.66 15.88
CA PRO A 7 -8.67 -0.89 16.61
C PRO A 7 -8.16 -2.32 16.41
N LEU A 8 -6.89 -2.46 16.04
CA LEU A 8 -6.23 -3.76 15.88
C LEU A 8 -5.36 -4.09 17.10
N SER A 9 -5.19 -5.39 17.36
CA SER A 9 -4.20 -5.93 18.29
C SER A 9 -3.14 -6.70 17.49
N PRO A 10 -2.22 -5.99 16.81
CA PRO A 10 -1.31 -6.62 15.87
C PRO A 10 -0.35 -7.60 16.57
N PRO A 11 -0.03 -8.75 15.96
CA PRO A 11 1.10 -9.60 16.37
C PRO A 11 2.44 -8.88 16.21
N SER A 12 3.46 -9.38 16.91
CA SER A 12 4.83 -8.91 16.71
C SER A 12 5.35 -9.28 15.31
N LEU A 13 6.44 -8.64 14.88
CA LEU A 13 7.07 -8.98 13.60
C LEU A 13 7.62 -10.42 13.62
N GLU A 14 8.07 -10.90 14.77
CA GLU A 14 8.57 -12.26 14.97
C GLU A 14 7.43 -13.28 14.86
N GLU A 15 6.28 -13.02 15.50
CA GLU A 15 5.07 -13.85 15.37
C GLU A 15 4.62 -13.90 13.90
N LEU A 16 4.60 -12.76 13.21
CA LEU A 16 4.26 -12.70 11.78
C LEU A 16 5.24 -13.49 10.92
N ALA A 17 6.54 -13.43 11.25
CA ALA A 17 7.57 -14.15 10.51
C ALA A 17 7.38 -15.67 10.64
N GLU A 18 7.14 -16.15 11.85
CA GLU A 18 6.86 -17.56 12.13
C GLU A 18 5.58 -18.03 11.43
N ALA A 19 4.49 -17.25 11.53
CA ALA A 19 3.21 -17.57 10.93
C ALA A 19 3.27 -17.67 9.39
N LEU A 20 4.11 -16.86 8.75
CA LEU A 20 4.21 -16.80 7.28
C LEU A 20 5.25 -17.76 6.68
N ALA A 21 6.19 -18.27 7.47
CA ALA A 21 7.26 -19.13 6.97
C ALA A 21 6.71 -20.41 6.31
N GLY A 22 5.80 -21.13 6.97
CA GLY A 22 5.17 -22.33 6.44
C GLY A 22 4.40 -22.07 5.13
N PRO A 23 3.36 -21.22 5.14
CA PRO A 23 2.55 -20.92 3.96
C PRO A 23 3.36 -20.50 2.73
N LEU A 24 4.40 -19.69 2.92
CA LEU A 24 5.24 -19.25 1.79
C LEU A 24 6.14 -20.38 1.26
N THR A 25 6.72 -21.22 2.12
CA THR A 25 7.55 -22.35 1.67
C THR A 25 6.74 -23.48 1.03
N GLU A 26 5.45 -23.60 1.36
CA GLU A 26 4.52 -24.51 0.67
C GLU A 26 4.18 -24.01 -0.75
N ASN A 27 4.13 -22.69 -0.95
CA ASN A 27 3.70 -22.09 -2.21
C ASN A 27 4.84 -21.71 -3.16
N TYR A 28 6.07 -21.59 -2.66
CA TYR A 28 7.25 -21.20 -3.42
C TYR A 28 8.43 -22.15 -3.16
N GLU A 29 9.17 -22.50 -4.21
CA GLU A 29 10.34 -23.38 -4.09
C GLU A 29 11.42 -22.82 -3.15
N CYS A 30 11.59 -21.48 -3.15
CA CYS A 30 12.44 -20.82 -2.17
C CYS A 30 11.67 -19.64 -1.57
N ALA A 31 11.49 -19.66 -0.25
CA ALA A 31 10.95 -18.52 0.48
C ALA A 31 11.70 -18.30 1.80
N THR A 32 11.86 -17.03 2.19
CA THR A 32 12.36 -16.64 3.50
C THR A 32 11.50 -15.53 4.07
N VAL A 33 11.35 -15.54 5.40
CA VAL A 33 10.64 -14.50 6.16
C VAL A 33 11.49 -14.16 7.37
N GLU A 34 11.96 -12.92 7.43
CA GLU A 34 12.92 -12.49 8.45
C GLU A 34 12.58 -11.09 8.97
N VAL A 35 12.80 -10.84 10.25
CA VAL A 35 12.76 -9.49 10.81
C VAL A 35 14.13 -8.85 10.61
N VAL A 36 14.19 -7.72 9.92
CA VAL A 36 15.44 -7.01 9.61
C VAL A 36 15.30 -5.52 9.85
N GLN A 37 16.42 -4.81 10.01
CA GLN A 37 16.41 -3.36 9.93
C GLN A 37 16.03 -2.91 8.51
N CYS A 38 15.06 -2.02 8.40
CA CYS A 38 14.61 -1.48 7.11
C CYS A 38 15.77 -0.76 6.40
N PRO A 39 16.07 -1.09 5.13
CA PRO A 39 17.02 -0.30 4.34
C PRO A 39 16.42 1.08 3.98
N ASP A 40 17.26 2.03 3.56
CA ASP A 40 16.76 3.33 3.08
C ASP A 40 15.93 3.16 1.79
N LEU A 41 14.61 3.25 1.92
CA LEU A 41 13.65 3.01 0.85
C LEU A 41 13.57 4.15 -0.18
N ARG A 42 14.23 5.29 0.05
CA ARG A 42 14.38 6.34 -0.97
C ARG A 42 15.30 5.91 -2.11
N ARG A 43 16.12 4.89 -1.86
CA ARG A 43 17.10 4.38 -2.82
C ARG A 43 16.49 3.32 -3.71
N ALA A 44 17.18 3.04 -4.82
CA ALA A 44 16.85 1.91 -5.66
C ALA A 44 16.84 0.62 -4.82
N PRO A 45 15.89 -0.31 -5.06
CA PRO A 45 14.91 -0.30 -6.16
C PRO A 45 13.55 0.36 -5.83
N PHE A 46 13.37 0.91 -4.63
CA PHE A 46 12.03 1.29 -4.13
C PHE A 46 11.64 2.72 -4.48
N HIS A 47 12.57 3.67 -4.32
CA HIS A 47 12.32 5.09 -4.61
C HIS A 47 11.07 5.66 -3.89
N LEU A 48 10.85 5.26 -2.63
CA LEU A 48 9.79 5.82 -1.81
C LEU A 48 10.10 7.25 -1.37
N ALA A 49 9.06 8.00 -0.99
CA ALA A 49 9.19 9.35 -0.45
C ALA A 49 9.83 9.38 0.97
N THR A 50 10.01 8.22 1.62
CA THR A 50 10.57 8.12 2.98
C THR A 50 11.65 7.05 3.11
N GLU A 51 12.46 7.20 4.16
CA GLU A 51 13.58 6.30 4.45
C GLU A 51 13.13 4.92 4.92
N GLY A 52 12.03 4.81 5.66
CA GLY A 52 11.51 3.55 6.14
C GLY A 52 9.99 3.47 6.12
N LEU A 53 9.46 2.44 6.79
CA LEU A 53 8.03 2.14 6.88
C LEU A 53 7.50 2.19 8.32
N SER A 54 8.35 2.40 9.32
CA SER A 54 7.96 2.20 10.72
C SER A 54 7.30 3.43 11.35
N GLY A 55 6.64 3.20 12.47
CA GLY A 55 6.11 4.19 13.39
C GLY A 55 4.63 4.51 13.15
N MET A 56 3.80 4.35 14.19
CA MET A 56 2.36 4.63 14.17
C MET A 56 1.65 4.10 12.92
N GLU A 57 1.88 2.83 12.63
CA GLU A 57 1.38 2.15 11.44
C GLU A 57 -0.16 2.09 11.44
N ARG A 58 -0.77 2.44 10.31
CA ARG A 58 -2.22 2.43 10.10
C ARG A 58 -2.55 2.03 8.68
N VAL A 59 -3.78 1.58 8.47
CA VAL A 59 -4.31 1.33 7.13
C VAL A 59 -5.61 2.08 6.93
N ALA A 60 -5.90 2.43 5.68
CA ALA A 60 -7.19 2.98 5.28
C ALA A 60 -7.73 2.22 4.08
N ASP A 61 -9.03 1.97 4.11
CA ASP A 61 -9.84 1.52 2.99
C ASP A 61 -10.91 2.58 2.74
N VAL A 62 -10.81 3.28 1.62
CA VAL A 62 -11.64 4.44 1.31
C VAL A 62 -12.41 4.18 0.03
N GLY A 63 -13.73 4.35 0.10
CA GLY A 63 -14.62 4.11 -1.03
C GLY A 63 -14.78 2.62 -1.32
N GLY A 64 -14.64 2.25 -2.60
CA GLY A 64 -14.65 0.85 -3.02
C GLY A 64 -15.28 0.65 -4.39
N GLN A 65 -15.31 -0.60 -4.85
CA GLN A 65 -15.91 -1.00 -6.12
C GLN A 65 -17.35 -0.48 -6.36
N PRO A 66 -18.23 -0.36 -5.33
CA PRO A 66 -19.56 0.22 -5.51
C PRO A 66 -19.57 1.69 -5.97
N ASN A 67 -18.46 2.42 -5.84
CA ASN A 67 -18.34 3.77 -6.40
C ASN A 67 -18.07 3.75 -7.91
N LEU A 68 -17.61 2.63 -8.47
CA LEU A 68 -17.29 2.46 -9.88
C LEU A 68 -18.40 1.71 -10.64
N PHE A 69 -18.97 0.66 -10.04
CA PHE A 69 -19.92 -0.24 -10.68
C PHE A 69 -21.28 -0.23 -9.96
N PRO A 70 -22.43 -0.30 -10.67
CA PRO A 70 -22.60 -0.49 -12.12
C PRO A 70 -22.34 0.76 -12.97
N SER A 71 -22.40 1.95 -12.37
CA SER A 71 -22.09 3.21 -13.02
C SER A 71 -21.17 4.04 -12.12
N PRO A 72 -20.18 4.75 -12.67
CA PRO A 72 -19.22 5.49 -11.87
C PRO A 72 -19.87 6.71 -11.19
N GLN A 73 -19.63 6.84 -9.88
CA GLN A 73 -20.01 8.00 -9.08
C GLN A 73 -18.88 9.04 -9.15
N LEU A 74 -18.94 9.91 -10.16
CA LEU A 74 -17.85 10.85 -10.49
C LEU A 74 -17.65 11.96 -9.45
N ASP A 75 -18.55 12.10 -8.47
CA ASP A 75 -18.42 12.99 -7.32
C ASP A 75 -17.53 12.40 -6.20
N LYS A 76 -17.14 11.12 -6.30
CA LYS A 76 -16.29 10.44 -5.31
C LYS A 76 -14.81 10.76 -5.54
N ILE A 77 -14.44 11.98 -5.19
CA ILE A 77 -13.07 12.49 -5.23
C ILE A 77 -12.56 12.68 -3.81
N TRP A 78 -11.32 12.30 -3.56
CA TRP A 78 -10.71 12.35 -2.23
C TRP A 78 -9.34 13.01 -2.28
N SER A 79 -9.01 13.76 -1.23
CA SER A 79 -7.67 14.31 -1.00
C SER A 79 -6.88 13.37 -0.10
N ILE A 80 -5.73 12.87 -0.56
CA ILE A 80 -4.92 11.92 0.22
C ILE A 80 -4.41 12.55 1.54
N PRO A 81 -3.97 13.84 1.58
CA PRO A 81 -3.68 14.50 2.86
C PRO A 81 -4.88 14.55 3.83
N ARG A 82 -6.10 14.76 3.33
CA ARG A 82 -7.32 14.71 4.16
C ARG A 82 -7.65 13.29 4.63
N ILE A 83 -7.30 12.28 3.84
CA ILE A 83 -7.36 10.88 4.29
C ILE A 83 -6.33 10.65 5.41
N ALA A 84 -5.11 11.20 5.31
CA ALA A 84 -4.10 11.10 6.36
C ALA A 84 -4.59 11.68 7.70
N GLU A 85 -5.27 12.84 7.66
CA GLU A 85 -5.94 13.42 8.83
C GLU A 85 -7.03 12.49 9.39
N ALA A 86 -7.86 11.90 8.52
CA ALA A 86 -8.90 10.94 8.93
C ALA A 86 -8.33 9.64 9.51
N MET A 87 -7.14 9.24 9.07
CA MET A 87 -6.33 8.16 9.65
C MET A 87 -5.67 8.57 10.98
N GLU A 88 -5.88 9.77 11.49
CA GLU A 88 -5.25 10.32 12.70
C GLU A 88 -3.71 10.39 12.61
N MET A 89 -3.17 10.51 11.40
CA MET A 89 -1.73 10.73 11.20
C MET A 89 -1.35 12.13 11.71
N GLY A 90 -0.17 12.25 12.33
CA GLY A 90 0.31 13.52 12.85
C GLY A 90 0.82 14.45 11.75
N PRO A 91 0.66 15.78 11.87
CA PRO A 91 1.13 16.75 10.87
C PRO A 91 2.65 16.91 10.87
N GLU A 92 3.32 16.56 11.96
CA GLU A 92 4.79 16.72 12.11
C GLU A 92 5.56 15.96 11.04
N ARG A 93 5.13 14.73 10.74
CA ARG A 93 5.68 13.89 9.68
C ARG A 93 4.80 12.67 9.41
N GLY A 94 4.91 12.14 8.20
CA GLY A 94 4.39 10.81 7.89
C GLY A 94 4.48 10.49 6.41
N SER A 95 4.00 9.31 6.06
CA SER A 95 3.98 8.79 4.70
C SER A 95 2.76 7.95 4.43
N LEU A 96 2.33 7.94 3.17
CA LEU A 96 1.30 7.07 2.66
C LEU A 96 1.78 6.39 1.37
N ILE A 97 1.63 5.07 1.32
CA ILE A 97 1.81 4.25 0.12
C ILE A 97 0.57 3.39 -0.09
N GLY A 98 0.31 2.95 -1.31
CA GLY A 98 -0.84 2.09 -1.55
C GLY A 98 -1.20 1.88 -3.01
N ALA A 99 -2.49 1.72 -3.26
CA ALA A 99 -3.08 1.57 -4.58
C ALA A 99 -4.49 2.17 -4.61
N GLY A 100 -4.91 2.72 -5.75
CA GLY A 100 -6.26 3.23 -5.92
C GLY A 100 -6.55 3.67 -7.34
N ALA A 101 -7.74 4.22 -7.56
CA ALA A 101 -8.07 4.84 -8.83
C ALA A 101 -7.58 6.29 -8.87
N GLY A 102 -6.94 6.66 -9.99
CA GLY A 102 -6.33 7.96 -10.16
C GLY A 102 -7.35 9.09 -10.35
N PRO A 103 -6.93 10.35 -10.18
CA PRO A 103 -7.80 11.51 -10.24
C PRO A 103 -8.18 11.82 -11.70
N PHE A 104 -9.19 11.12 -12.23
CA PHE A 104 -9.63 11.29 -13.62
C PHE A 104 -10.01 12.74 -13.96
N HIS A 105 -10.46 13.52 -12.98
CA HIS A 105 -10.82 14.93 -13.13
C HIS A 105 -9.59 15.84 -13.32
N VAL A 106 -8.41 15.39 -12.92
CA VAL A 106 -7.12 16.08 -13.16
C VAL A 106 -6.44 15.54 -14.40
N ILE A 107 -6.42 14.22 -14.57
CA ILE A 107 -5.71 13.55 -15.68
C ILE A 107 -6.50 13.66 -17.00
N GLY A 108 -7.81 13.85 -16.93
CA GLY A 108 -8.71 13.89 -18.10
C GLY A 108 -9.16 12.51 -18.59
N GLN A 109 -8.73 11.43 -17.94
CA GLN A 109 -9.11 10.05 -18.25
C GLN A 109 -8.92 9.13 -17.05
N ASN A 110 -9.45 7.91 -17.15
CA ASN A 110 -9.22 6.86 -16.15
C ASN A 110 -7.74 6.48 -16.11
N CYS A 111 -7.24 6.24 -14.89
CA CYS A 111 -5.89 5.78 -14.64
C CYS A 111 -5.83 5.03 -13.31
N GLU A 112 -4.84 4.15 -13.19
CA GLU A 112 -4.47 3.52 -11.92
C GLU A 112 -3.51 4.44 -11.16
N LEU A 113 -3.59 4.43 -9.83
CA LEU A 113 -2.76 5.25 -8.95
C LEU A 113 -1.88 4.35 -8.07
N ALA A 114 -0.60 4.68 -8.00
CA ALA A 114 0.35 4.13 -7.04
C ALA A 114 0.79 5.23 -6.06
N PRO A 115 -0.01 5.50 -5.01
CA PRO A 115 0.33 6.44 -3.94
C PRO A 115 1.73 6.20 -3.38
N ASN A 116 2.50 7.28 -3.30
CA ASN A 116 3.80 7.33 -2.66
C ASN A 116 4.06 8.78 -2.28
N LEU A 117 3.71 9.15 -1.05
CA LEU A 117 3.87 10.53 -0.59
C LEU A 117 4.35 10.60 0.85
N SER A 118 4.99 11.71 1.17
CA SER A 118 5.39 12.03 2.54
C SER A 118 5.12 13.50 2.85
N TRP A 119 5.13 13.84 4.14
CA TRP A 119 5.10 15.22 4.60
C TRP A 119 6.02 15.40 5.80
N ALA A 120 6.46 16.65 5.99
CA ALA A 120 7.20 17.09 7.16
C ALA A 120 6.81 18.54 7.48
N GLY A 121 6.40 18.81 8.72
CA GLY A 121 5.98 20.15 9.13
C GLY A 121 4.63 20.59 8.53
N GLY A 122 3.69 19.66 8.35
CA GLY A 122 2.30 19.93 7.96
C GLY A 122 1.86 19.28 6.65
N PHE A 123 0.56 19.06 6.51
CA PHE A 123 -0.07 18.43 5.33
C PHE A 123 -0.09 19.28 4.07
N ASP A 124 0.31 20.56 4.17
CA ASP A 124 0.49 21.44 3.01
C ASP A 124 1.90 21.31 2.39
N HIS A 125 2.82 20.63 3.08
CA HIS A 125 4.21 20.39 2.65
C HIS A 125 4.42 18.93 2.22
N VAL A 126 3.69 18.51 1.18
CA VAL A 126 3.74 17.13 0.66
C VAL A 126 4.86 16.96 -0.37
N ASP A 127 5.73 15.98 -0.14
CA ASP A 127 6.57 15.41 -1.19
C ASP A 127 5.77 14.31 -1.91
N ASN A 128 5.25 14.64 -3.10
CA ASN A 128 4.41 13.75 -3.87
C ASN A 128 5.24 12.97 -4.90
N GLN A 129 5.55 11.71 -4.57
CA GLN A 129 6.21 10.76 -5.45
C GLN A 129 5.23 9.75 -6.09
N THR A 130 3.93 10.03 -6.01
CA THR A 130 2.85 9.19 -6.54
C THR A 130 2.94 9.07 -8.04
N ARG A 131 2.65 7.87 -8.56
CA ARG A 131 2.59 7.62 -10.01
C ARG A 131 1.17 7.32 -10.46
N VAL A 132 0.89 7.68 -11.71
CA VAL A 132 -0.33 7.27 -12.43
C VAL A 132 0.07 6.36 -13.58
N ALA A 133 -0.70 5.30 -13.81
CA ALA A 133 -0.59 4.45 -14.99
C ALA A 133 -1.86 4.59 -15.83
N LYS A 134 -1.71 4.89 -17.12
CA LYS A 134 -2.82 5.17 -18.03
C LYS A 134 -2.59 4.52 -19.38
N ILE A 135 -3.69 4.28 -20.10
CA ILE A 135 -3.66 3.77 -21.47
C ILE A 135 -3.71 4.95 -22.43
N ASP A 136 -2.78 4.98 -23.39
CA ASP A 136 -2.84 5.91 -24.52
C ASP A 136 -4.04 5.56 -25.40
N LEU A 137 -4.84 6.57 -25.75
CA LEU A 137 -6.08 6.37 -26.48
C LEU A 137 -5.87 6.13 -27.97
N ASP A 138 -4.71 6.50 -28.53
CA ASP A 138 -4.40 6.36 -29.95
C ASP A 138 -3.87 4.95 -30.27
N ASP A 139 -2.95 4.44 -29.46
CA ASP A 139 -2.26 3.16 -29.74
C ASP A 139 -2.45 2.07 -28.67
N GLY A 140 -3.07 2.38 -27.54
CA GLY A 140 -3.31 1.43 -26.45
C GLY A 140 -2.08 1.14 -25.57
N ALA A 141 -0.99 1.89 -25.72
CA ALA A 141 0.22 1.71 -24.92
C ALA A 141 0.01 2.13 -23.45
N VAL A 142 0.77 1.52 -22.54
CA VAL A 142 0.75 1.89 -21.11
C VAL A 142 1.79 2.98 -20.86
N HIS A 143 1.34 4.10 -20.30
CA HIS A 143 2.20 5.20 -19.85
C HIS A 143 2.18 5.32 -18.33
N VAL A 144 3.36 5.56 -17.75
CA VAL A 144 3.52 5.78 -16.31
C VAL A 144 4.18 7.13 -16.08
N ASP A 145 3.43 8.04 -15.47
CA ASP A 145 3.86 9.42 -15.19
C ASP A 145 3.82 9.71 -13.69
N MET A 146 4.46 10.79 -13.28
CA MET A 146 4.24 11.36 -11.93
C MET A 146 2.84 11.95 -11.86
N SER A 147 2.13 11.72 -10.75
CA SER A 147 0.83 12.35 -10.53
C SER A 147 1.01 13.86 -10.29
N PRO A 148 0.31 14.73 -11.03
CA PRO A 148 0.32 16.17 -10.78
C PRO A 148 -0.54 16.59 -9.58
N SER A 149 -1.24 15.64 -8.94
CA SER A 149 -2.18 15.91 -7.85
C SER A 149 -1.98 14.92 -6.69
N THR A 150 -2.37 15.35 -5.49
CA THR A 150 -2.49 14.51 -4.28
C THR A 150 -3.92 14.01 -4.07
N GLU A 151 -4.76 14.08 -5.10
CA GLU A 151 -6.12 13.56 -5.10
C GLU A 151 -6.18 12.17 -5.72
N CYS A 152 -7.21 11.43 -5.35
CA CYS A 152 -7.60 10.17 -5.97
C CYS A 152 -9.12 10.17 -6.19
N ALA A 153 -9.62 9.18 -6.90
CA ALA A 153 -11.05 9.05 -7.14
C ALA A 153 -11.55 7.63 -6.87
N LEU A 154 -12.85 7.48 -6.66
CA LEU A 154 -13.59 6.23 -6.49
C LEU A 154 -13.19 5.39 -5.28
N MET A 155 -11.94 4.90 -5.22
CA MET A 155 -11.43 4.05 -4.16
C MET A 155 -9.91 4.14 -4.01
N ILE A 156 -9.44 3.92 -2.79
CA ILE A 156 -8.00 3.86 -2.47
C ILE A 156 -7.77 3.04 -1.20
N ASN A 157 -6.73 2.20 -1.23
CA ASN A 157 -6.21 1.48 -0.07
C ASN A 157 -4.83 2.01 0.27
N LEU A 158 -4.62 2.42 1.52
CA LEU A 158 -3.39 3.05 1.97
C LEU A 158 -2.80 2.34 3.18
N TYR A 159 -1.48 2.26 3.19
CA TYR A 159 -0.66 2.02 4.38
C TYR A 159 0.00 3.33 4.78
N GLY A 160 -0.18 3.72 6.04
CA GLY A 160 0.38 4.92 6.62
C GLY A 160 1.33 4.62 7.76
N SER A 161 2.39 5.42 7.87
CA SER A 161 3.34 5.40 8.99
C SER A 161 4.07 6.73 9.13
N LEU A 162 4.97 6.84 10.11
CA LEU A 162 5.87 7.99 10.25
C LEU A 162 7.01 8.00 9.22
N GLY A 163 7.16 6.91 8.45
CA GLY A 163 8.19 6.76 7.44
C GLY A 163 9.61 6.73 8.02
N ILE A 164 9.77 6.32 9.29
CA ILE A 164 11.08 6.25 9.96
C ILE A 164 11.75 4.89 9.74
N PRO A 165 13.09 4.83 9.85
CA PRO A 165 13.79 3.57 9.99
C PRO A 165 13.28 2.77 11.19
N GLY A 166 13.29 1.45 11.06
CA GLY A 166 12.91 0.52 12.12
C GLY A 166 12.94 -0.92 11.64
N PRO A 167 12.63 -1.89 12.51
CA PRO A 167 12.50 -3.29 12.11
C PRO A 167 11.29 -3.47 11.18
N VAL A 168 11.45 -4.30 10.16
CA VAL A 168 10.41 -4.66 9.19
C VAL A 168 10.47 -6.14 8.86
N LEU A 169 9.36 -6.67 8.35
CA LEU A 169 9.32 -8.01 7.79
C LEU A 169 9.89 -8.00 6.37
N LYS A 170 11.03 -8.66 6.17
CA LYS A 170 11.60 -8.92 4.85
C LYS A 170 11.17 -10.31 4.39
N ILE A 171 10.32 -10.32 3.38
CA ILE A 171 9.86 -11.54 2.74
C ILE A 171 10.56 -11.67 1.38
N THR A 172 11.17 -12.82 1.13
CA THR A 172 11.64 -13.19 -0.22
C THR A 172 10.94 -14.46 -0.67
N ALA A 173 10.57 -14.50 -1.95
CA ALA A 173 9.94 -15.67 -2.56
C ALA A 173 10.41 -15.79 -4.01
N ARG A 174 10.71 -17.01 -4.45
CA ARG A 174 11.16 -17.31 -5.82
C ARG A 174 10.49 -18.59 -6.29
N LYS A 175 10.09 -18.59 -7.57
CA LYS A 175 9.53 -19.73 -8.29
C LYS A 175 8.29 -20.30 -7.60
N ARG A 176 7.14 -19.78 -7.97
CA ARG A 176 5.85 -20.21 -7.45
C ARG A 176 5.53 -21.63 -7.93
N THR A 177 5.22 -22.51 -6.98
CA THR A 177 4.91 -23.93 -7.22
C THR A 177 3.54 -24.34 -6.67
N GLY A 178 2.97 -23.55 -5.76
CA GLY A 178 1.65 -23.81 -5.18
C GLY A 178 0.49 -23.16 -5.95
N SER A 179 -0.70 -23.30 -5.39
CA SER A 179 -1.98 -22.90 -5.99
C SER A 179 -2.34 -21.43 -5.83
N GLU A 180 -1.68 -20.70 -4.93
CA GLU A 180 -2.02 -19.30 -4.66
C GLU A 180 -1.67 -18.42 -5.86
N LYS A 181 -2.57 -17.52 -6.29
CA LYS A 181 -2.41 -16.81 -7.57
C LYS A 181 -1.42 -15.67 -7.51
N SER A 182 -1.16 -15.12 -6.32
CA SER A 182 -0.22 -14.03 -6.12
C SER A 182 0.59 -14.16 -4.82
N PHE A 183 1.66 -13.38 -4.74
CA PHE A 183 2.47 -13.24 -3.54
C PHE A 183 1.66 -12.68 -2.37
N THR A 184 0.84 -11.66 -2.61
CA THR A 184 0.00 -11.04 -1.60
C THR A 184 -1.16 -11.93 -1.15
N GLU A 185 -1.75 -12.73 -2.05
CA GLU A 185 -2.80 -13.70 -1.71
C GLU A 185 -2.24 -14.79 -0.78
N CYS A 186 -1.06 -15.32 -1.09
CA CYS A 186 -0.39 -16.31 -0.24
C CYS A 186 -0.16 -15.78 1.19
N ILE A 187 0.32 -14.54 1.32
CA ILE A 187 0.51 -13.88 2.63
C ILE A 187 -0.83 -13.72 3.34
N GLN A 188 -1.86 -13.20 2.66
CA GLN A 188 -3.17 -12.97 3.25
C GLN A 188 -3.80 -14.26 3.77
N LYS A 189 -3.76 -15.34 2.98
CA LYS A 189 -4.30 -16.65 3.39
C LYS A 189 -3.49 -17.28 4.51
N GLY A 190 -2.17 -17.16 4.48
CA GLY A 190 -1.29 -17.61 5.58
C GLY A 190 -1.68 -16.95 6.90
N LEU A 191 -1.80 -15.62 6.92
CA LEU A 191 -2.22 -14.88 8.11
C LEU A 191 -3.65 -15.26 8.55
N CYS A 192 -4.58 -15.41 7.61
CA CYS A 192 -5.95 -15.83 7.91
C CYS A 192 -5.99 -17.23 8.54
N ALA A 193 -5.18 -18.17 8.05
CA ALA A 193 -5.07 -19.50 8.63
C ALA A 193 -4.48 -19.48 10.05
N SER A 194 -3.49 -18.62 10.31
CA SER A 194 -2.83 -18.52 11.61
C SER A 194 -3.64 -17.79 12.68
N TYR A 195 -4.36 -16.72 12.31
CA TYR A 195 -5.03 -15.82 13.26
C TYR A 195 -6.56 -15.87 13.21
N GLY A 196 -7.13 -16.48 12.17
CA GLY A 196 -8.58 -16.58 11.97
C GLY A 196 -9.27 -15.22 11.87
N THR A 197 -10.58 -15.21 12.14
CA THR A 197 -11.39 -13.99 12.13
C THR A 197 -11.41 -13.25 13.47
N SER A 198 -10.91 -13.87 14.54
CA SER A 198 -10.92 -13.31 15.90
C SER A 198 -9.81 -12.29 16.14
N ARG A 199 -8.68 -12.40 15.42
CA ARG A 199 -7.57 -11.44 15.46
C ARG A 199 -7.27 -10.95 14.04
N THR A 200 -7.95 -9.87 13.65
CA THR A 200 -7.71 -9.24 12.33
C THR A 200 -6.30 -8.69 12.25
N VAL A 201 -5.63 -8.94 11.13
CA VAL A 201 -4.28 -8.44 10.83
C VAL A 201 -4.34 -7.65 9.53
N SER A 202 -3.73 -6.47 9.54
CA SER A 202 -3.48 -5.69 8.34
C SER A 202 -1.98 -5.58 8.13
N LEU A 203 -1.53 -5.78 6.89
CA LEU A 203 -0.12 -5.70 6.51
C LEU A 203 0.01 -4.81 5.28
N GLY A 204 0.97 -3.89 5.32
CA GLY A 204 1.29 -2.98 4.23
C GLY A 204 2.80 -2.79 4.11
N GLY A 205 3.24 -2.29 2.95
CA GLY A 205 4.65 -2.13 2.63
C GLY A 205 4.88 -2.07 1.13
N ALA A 206 6.12 -2.28 0.72
CA ALA A 206 6.51 -2.33 -0.69
C ALA A 206 7.30 -3.61 -0.98
N PHE A 207 7.16 -4.14 -2.19
CA PHE A 207 7.96 -5.26 -2.68
C PHE A 207 8.37 -5.03 -4.13
N VAL A 208 9.41 -5.74 -4.56
CA VAL A 208 9.94 -5.65 -5.92
C VAL A 208 9.86 -7.01 -6.59
N VAL A 209 9.23 -7.04 -7.76
CA VAL A 209 9.29 -8.19 -8.67
C VAL A 209 10.62 -8.11 -9.41
N LYS A 210 11.60 -8.92 -8.98
CA LYS A 210 12.96 -8.92 -9.57
C LYS A 210 13.02 -9.65 -10.91
N SER A 211 12.10 -10.58 -11.13
CA SER A 211 11.98 -11.42 -12.33
C SER A 211 10.56 -11.97 -12.36
N GLY A 212 9.97 -12.08 -13.56
CA GLY A 212 8.63 -12.62 -13.79
C GLY A 212 8.62 -13.58 -14.96
#